data_AF-A0A6J4FIG0-F1
#
_entry.id   AF-A0A6J4FIG0-F1
#
_cell.length_a   1.000
_cell.length_b   1.000
_cell.length_c   1.000
_cell.angle_alpha   90.00
_cell.angle_beta   90.00
_cell.angle_gamma   90.00
#
_symmetry.space_group_name_H-M   'P 1'
#
loop_
_entity.id
_entity.type
_entity.pdbx_description
1 polymer ?
#
loop_
_entity_poly.entity_id
_entity_poly.type
_entity_poly.pdbx_seq_one_letter_code
_entity_poly.pdbx_strand_id
1 'polypeptide(L)' 'MSKRGDNTQAIDAFIAKKVEFDAMLARLQTLIADHFNWSPDEINWGHVGTLGHYAEMLKRITDSAFHEGEFAE' A
#
# COMPACT_ATOMS: atom_id res chain seq x y z
N MET A 1 -10.15 31.04 26.33
CA MET A 1 -9.00 30.14 26.10
C MET A 1 -9.40 29.16 25.01
N SER A 2 -8.83 29.31 23.81
CA SER A 2 -9.32 28.68 22.60
C SER A 2 -9.27 27.16 22.70
N LYS A 3 -10.39 26.53 22.34
CA LYS A 3 -10.54 25.09 22.07
C LYS A 3 -9.71 24.70 20.84
N ARG A 4 -8.38 24.83 20.93
CA ARG A 4 -7.46 23.98 20.17
C ARG A 4 -7.58 22.61 20.84
N GLY A 5 -8.63 21.88 20.46
CA GLY A 5 -8.95 20.59 21.05
C GLY A 5 -7.70 19.71 21.03
N ASP A 6 -7.44 19.06 22.15
CA ASP A 6 -6.36 18.09 22.30
C ASP A 6 -6.43 17.08 21.14
N ASN A 7 -5.53 17.21 20.17
CA ASN A 7 -5.51 16.36 18.98
C ASN A 7 -4.71 15.07 19.23
N THR A 8 -4.32 14.83 20.48
CA THR A 8 -3.44 13.74 20.90
C THR A 8 -4.01 12.39 20.50
N GLN A 9 -5.34 12.20 20.66
CA GLN A 9 -6.01 10.97 20.24
C GLN A 9 -5.97 10.75 18.72
N ALA A 10 -6.10 11.81 17.91
CA ALA A 10 -6.02 11.68 16.45
C ALA A 10 -4.58 11.44 15.99
N ILE A 11 -3.60 12.06 16.66
CA ILE A 11 -2.17 11.84 16.39
C ILE A 11 -1.79 10.38 16.71
N ASP A 12 -2.21 9.87 17.86
CA ASP A 12 -1.99 8.47 18.24
C ASP A 12 -2.62 7.50 17.23
N ALA A 13 -3.89 7.73 16.87
CA ALA A 13 -4.58 6.94 15.86
C ALA A 13 -3.89 7.00 14.48
N PHE A 14 -3.38 8.17 14.08
CA PHE A 14 -2.63 8.34 12.85
C PHE A 14 -1.31 7.55 12.86
N ILE A 15 -0.56 7.62 13.97
CA ILE A 15 0.69 6.87 14.13
C ILE A 15 0.41 5.36 14.08
N ALA A 16 -0.62 4.89 14.77
CA ALA A 16 -1.03 3.49 14.74
C ALA A 16 -1.34 3.04 13.30
N LYS A 17 -2.14 3.83 12.56
CA LYS A 17 -2.47 3.53 11.17
C LYS A 17 -1.25 3.55 10.25
N LYS A 18 -0.30 4.46 10.49
CA LYS A 18 0.97 4.49 9.75
C LYS A 18 1.78 3.22 10.00
N VAL A 19 1.90 2.79 11.27
CA VAL A 19 2.62 1.55 11.63
C VAL A 19 1.97 0.33 10.99
N GLU A 20 0.64 0.25 10.99
CA GLU A 20 -0.09 -0.80 10.29
C GLU A 20 0.21 -0.79 8.78
N PHE A 21 0.23 0.40 8.15
CA PHE A 21 0.54 0.56 6.74
C PHE A 21 1.98 0.15 6.39
N ASP A 22 2.96 0.59 7.17
CA ASP A 22 4.37 0.20 7.02
C ASP A 22 4.54 -1.33 7.15
N ALA A 23 3.85 -1.97 8.09
CA ALA A 23 3.89 -3.41 8.27
C ALA A 23 3.29 -4.16 7.05
N MET A 24 2.22 -3.65 6.46
CA MET A 24 1.65 -4.23 5.23
C MET A 24 2.62 -4.10 4.05
N LEU A 25 3.29 -2.96 3.88
CA LEU A 25 4.29 -2.77 2.84
C LEU A 25 5.49 -3.70 3.02
N ALA A 26 5.99 -3.87 4.24
CA ALA A 26 7.10 -4.78 4.53
C ALA A 26 6.76 -6.25 4.18
N ARG A 27 5.51 -6.67 4.45
CA ARG A 27 5.02 -8.00 4.05
C ARG A 27 5.00 -8.17 2.53
N LEU A 28 4.56 -7.15 1.79
CA LEU A 28 4.58 -7.16 0.32
C LEU A 28 6.01 -7.21 -0.23
N GLN A 29 6.94 -6.44 0.34
CA GLN A 29 8.35 -6.50 -0.05
C GLN A 29 8.95 -7.90 0.17
N THR A 30 8.62 -8.55 1.28
CA THR A 30 9.03 -9.93 1.55
C THR A 30 8.46 -10.90 0.52
N LEU A 31 7.17 -10.75 0.17
CA LEU A 31 6.53 -11.57 -0.85
C LEU A 31 7.18 -11.38 -2.23
N ILE A 32 7.54 -10.15 -2.60
CA ILE A 32 8.26 -9.86 -3.84
C ILE A 32 9.64 -10.52 -3.86
N ALA A 33 10.39 -10.43 -2.75
CA ALA A 33 11.70 -11.07 -2.63
C ALA A 33 11.62 -12.59 -2.74
N ASP A 34 10.52 -13.19 -2.27
CA ASP A 34 10.21 -14.61 -2.38
C ASP A 34 9.55 -14.98 -3.73
N HIS A 35 9.61 -14.10 -4.74
CA HIS A 35 9.05 -14.33 -6.08
C HIS A 35 7.55 -14.65 -6.05
N PHE A 36 6.82 -13.99 -5.15
CA PHE A 36 5.39 -14.24 -4.87
C PHE A 36 5.09 -15.68 -4.43
N ASN A 37 6.10 -16.39 -3.93
CA ASN A 37 6.03 -17.81 -3.57
C ASN A 37 5.67 -18.69 -4.79
N TRP A 38 6.06 -18.25 -6.00
CA TRP A 38 5.88 -19.00 -7.24
C TRP A 38 7.21 -19.54 -7.75
N SER A 39 7.20 -20.81 -8.15
CA SER A 39 8.32 -21.44 -8.83
C SER A 39 8.35 -21.01 -10.31
N PRO A 40 9.52 -20.91 -10.96
CA PRO A 40 9.61 -20.56 -12.38
C PRO A 40 8.75 -21.46 -13.30
N ASP A 41 8.66 -22.74 -12.97
CA ASP A 41 7.98 -23.77 -13.78
C ASP A 41 6.44 -23.69 -13.70
N GLU A 42 5.86 -23.04 -12.68
CA GLU A 42 4.41 -22.85 -12.54
C GLU A 42 3.91 -21.51 -13.12
N ILE A 43 4.81 -20.58 -13.41
CA ILE A 43 4.46 -19.25 -13.93
C ILE A 43 3.71 -19.38 -15.26
N ASN A 44 2.56 -18.73 -15.35
CA ASN A 44 1.70 -18.70 -16.53
C ASN A 44 0.97 -17.36 -16.62
N TRP A 45 0.20 -17.15 -17.68
CA TRP A 45 -0.52 -15.89 -17.90
C TRP A 45 -1.53 -15.53 -16.80
N GLY A 46 -2.06 -16.50 -16.06
CA GLY A 46 -2.88 -16.25 -14.87
C GLY A 46 -2.08 -15.54 -13.79
N HIS A 47 -0.85 -15.99 -13.51
CA HIS A 47 0.07 -15.35 -12.56
C HIS A 47 0.43 -13.92 -12.99
N VAL A 48 0.66 -13.69 -14.29
CA VAL A 48 0.88 -12.35 -14.84
C VAL A 48 -0.34 -11.45 -14.61
N GLY A 49 -1.56 -11.96 -14.82
CA GLY A 49 -2.79 -11.23 -14.54
C GLY A 49 -2.96 -10.87 -13.06
N THR A 50 -2.65 -11.81 -12.16
CA THR A 50 -2.67 -11.55 -10.70
C THR A 50 -1.70 -10.44 -10.31
N LEU A 51 -0.47 -10.46 -10.83
CA LEU A 51 0.50 -9.39 -10.58
C LEU A 51 0.06 -8.05 -11.16
N GLY A 52 -0.52 -8.05 -12.37
CA GLY A 52 -1.11 -6.86 -12.97
C GLY A 52 -2.14 -6.22 -12.05
N HIS A 53 -3.05 -7.02 -11.48
CA HIS A 53 -4.06 -6.53 -10.56
C HIS A 53 -3.47 -5.92 -9.29
N TYR A 54 -2.46 -6.55 -8.68
CA TYR A 54 -1.77 -6.00 -7.51
C TYR A 54 -1.05 -4.68 -7.83
N ALA A 55 -0.42 -4.59 -9.00
CA ALA A 55 0.25 -3.38 -9.46
C ALA A 55 -0.75 -2.24 -9.67
N GLU A 56 -1.93 -2.50 -10.25
CA GLU A 56 -2.99 -1.49 -10.40
C GLU A 56 -3.51 -0.98 -9.06
N MET A 57 -3.69 -1.86 -8.08
CA MET A 57 -4.08 -1.45 -6.73
C MET A 57 -3.05 -0.54 -6.06
N LEU A 58 -1.76 -0.91 -6.12
CA LEU A 58 -0.68 -0.08 -5.59
C LEU A 58 -0.60 1.25 -6.34
N LYS A 59 -0.74 1.23 -7.67
CA LYS A 59 -0.75 2.44 -8.49
C LYS A 59 -1.85 3.40 -8.04
N ARG A 60 -3.09 2.93 -7.84
CA ARG A 60 -4.21 3.79 -7.39
C ARG A 60 -3.94 4.43 -6.03
N ILE A 61 -3.27 3.71 -5.12
CA ILE A 61 -2.87 4.25 -3.81
C ILE A 61 -1.82 5.35 -3.99
N THR A 62 -0.80 5.13 -4.83
CA THR A 62 0.24 6.14 -5.07
C THR A 62 -0.31 7.35 -5.81
N ASP A 63 -1.13 7.13 -6.84
CA ASP A 63 -1.78 8.17 -7.64
C ASP A 63 -2.59 9.12 -6.75
N SER A 64 -3.40 8.56 -5.85
CA SER A 64 -4.16 9.33 -4.87
C SER A 64 -3.28 10.02 -3.82
N ALA A 65 -2.16 9.43 -3.41
CA ALA A 65 -1.27 10.02 -2.42
C ALA A 65 -0.42 11.18 -2.97
N PHE A 66 -0.09 11.13 -4.26
CA PHE A 66 0.78 12.10 -4.93
C PHE A 66 0.02 13.07 -5.85
N HIS A 67 -1.31 12.94 -5.97
CA HIS A 67 -2.14 13.71 -6.91
C HIS A 67 -1.69 13.53 -8.36
N GLU A 68 -1.41 12.28 -8.73
CA GLU A 68 -1.03 11.90 -10.08
C GLU A 68 -2.24 11.28 -10.81
N GLY A 69 -2.10 11.00 -12.11
CA GLY A 69 -3.06 10.22 -12.90
C GLY A 69 -4.50 10.75 -12.87
N GLU A 70 -5.44 9.96 -12.35
CA GLU A 70 -6.87 10.35 -12.28
C GLU A 70 -7.14 11.39 -11.18
N PHE A 71 -6.17 11.62 -10.29
CA PHE A 71 -6.22 12.58 -9.18
C PHE A 71 -5.36 13.84 -9.43
N ALA A 72 -4.79 13.99 -10.62
CA ALA A 72 -4.08 15.19 -11.01
C ALA A 72 -5.09 16.33 -11.32
N GLU A 73 -5.08 17.37 -10.49
CA GLU A 73 -5.79 18.65 -10.73
C GLU A 73 -4.98 19.63 -11.58
#